data_AF-A0A7H8HC77-F1
#
_entry.id   AF-A0A7H8HC77-F1
#
_cell.length_a   1.000
_cell.length_b   1.000
_cell.length_c   1.000
_cell.angle_alpha   90.00
_cell.angle_beta   90.00
_cell.angle_gamma   90.00
#
_symmetry.space_group_name_H-M   'P 1'
#
loop_
_entity.id
_entity.type
_entity.pdbx_description
1 polymer ?
#
loop_
_entity_poly.entity_id
_entity_poly.type
_entity_poly.pdbx_seq_one_letter_code
_entity_poly.pdbx_strand_id
1 'polypeptide(L)'
;MAEFRGLGFDPAPGHPDSVAEAARRCAAVATGLAEIPTPATIPEWAGRSAQALADRAGRAAAGLSATREALRAASEVLESWAGTLLANRRRAEDLDRRAANARRAVASARDDVEQAETEVQFSPVTQPNLAAARSRLADRQNELDRVLTEARDLERAHHAEATRVAERLTALGDGGPSPETPDLAGIATHLETFSAVGRELGAIVAKTPAVPVTPPTGAVGAFAAALGGR
;
A
#
# COMPACT_ATOMS: atom_id res chain seq x y z
N MET A 1 6.96 -10.65 -3.65
CA MET A 1 7.48 -9.63 -2.71
C MET A 1 8.97 -9.50 -2.93
N ALA A 2 9.50 -8.29 -3.02
CA ALA A 2 10.94 -8.11 -3.04
C ALA A 2 11.48 -8.55 -1.68
N GLU A 3 12.35 -9.54 -1.66
CA GLU A 3 12.95 -10.03 -0.44
C GLU A 3 14.19 -9.18 -0.18
N PHE A 4 14.09 -8.21 0.73
CA PHE A 4 15.18 -7.30 1.10
C PHE A 4 16.22 -8.04 1.96
N ARG A 5 16.97 -8.96 1.33
CA ARG A 5 17.93 -9.86 1.98
C ARG A 5 19.14 -9.11 2.54
N GLY A 6 19.53 -7.99 1.94
CA GLY A 6 20.62 -7.14 2.41
C GLY A 6 20.27 -6.40 3.70
N LEU A 7 19.04 -5.87 3.79
CA LEU A 7 18.54 -5.20 4.99
C LEU A 7 18.10 -6.19 6.07
N GLY A 8 17.45 -7.29 5.68
CA GLY A 8 16.84 -8.27 6.57
C GLY A 8 15.41 -7.90 7.04
N PHE A 9 14.84 -6.81 6.52
CA PHE A 9 13.48 -6.36 6.77
C PHE A 9 12.97 -5.51 5.60
N ASP A 10 11.65 -5.30 5.52
CA ASP A 10 11.02 -4.43 4.51
C ASP A 10 10.75 -3.03 5.09
N PRO A 11 11.50 -1.98 4.67
CA PRO A 11 11.30 -0.62 5.18
C PRO A 11 10.13 0.13 4.50
N ALA A 12 9.51 -0.43 3.46
CA ALA A 12 8.43 0.24 2.72
C ALA A 12 7.33 -0.75 2.29
N PRO A 13 6.64 -1.39 3.25
CA PRO A 13 5.61 -2.37 2.95
C PRO A 13 4.44 -1.76 2.16
N GLY A 14 3.94 -2.53 1.19
CA GLY A 14 2.76 -2.17 0.41
C GLY A 14 2.92 -2.38 -1.09
N HIS A 15 1.80 -2.23 -1.79
CA HIS A 15 1.71 -2.47 -3.23
C HIS A 15 1.20 -1.18 -3.92
N PRO A 16 2.08 -0.37 -4.53
CA PRO A 16 1.67 0.89 -5.15
C PRO A 16 0.63 0.68 -6.25
N ASP A 17 0.71 -0.42 -7.00
CA ASP A 17 -0.25 -0.74 -8.06
C ASP A 17 -1.66 -1.00 -7.51
N SER A 18 -1.78 -1.67 -6.37
CA SER A 18 -3.06 -1.93 -5.71
C SER A 18 -3.69 -0.64 -5.19
N VAL A 19 -2.87 0.27 -4.64
CA VAL A 19 -3.34 1.59 -4.19
C VAL A 19 -3.77 2.46 -5.38
N ALA A 20 -2.99 2.46 -6.47
CA ALA A 20 -3.34 3.17 -7.69
C ALA A 20 -4.62 2.60 -8.33
N GLU A 21 -4.84 1.28 -8.26
CA GLU A 21 -6.09 0.66 -8.70
C GLU A 21 -7.28 1.11 -7.86
N ALA A 22 -7.14 1.16 -6.53
CA ALA A 22 -8.17 1.70 -5.64
C ALA A 22 -8.50 3.17 -5.98
N ALA A 23 -7.48 4.00 -6.23
CA ALA A 23 -7.67 5.38 -6.67
C ALA A 23 -8.50 5.47 -7.97
N ARG A 24 -8.15 4.65 -8.98
CA ARG A 24 -8.89 4.59 -10.25
C ARG A 24 -10.34 4.15 -10.06
N ARG A 25 -10.60 3.19 -9.17
CA ARG A 25 -11.97 2.74 -8.86
C ARG A 25 -12.78 3.87 -8.21
N CYS A 26 -12.22 4.59 -7.24
CA CYS A 26 -12.88 5.76 -6.64
C CYS A 26 -13.22 6.84 -7.68
N ALA A 27 -12.28 7.17 -8.56
CA ALA A 27 -12.49 8.13 -9.63
C ALA A 27 -13.58 7.67 -10.62
N ALA A 28 -13.57 6.39 -11.02
CA ALA A 28 -14.58 5.82 -11.92
C ALA A 28 -15.98 5.88 -11.32
N VAL A 29 -16.14 5.54 -10.04
CA VAL A 29 -17.44 5.64 -9.35
C VAL A 29 -17.89 7.10 -9.26
N ALA A 30 -16.99 8.03 -8.93
CA ALA A 30 -17.33 9.46 -8.89
C ALA A 30 -17.80 9.99 -10.25
N THR A 31 -17.19 9.54 -11.35
CA THR A 31 -17.62 9.85 -12.72
C THR A 31 -18.99 9.25 -13.02
N GLY A 32 -19.22 7.96 -12.71
CA GLY A 32 -20.52 7.33 -12.91
C GLY A 32 -21.65 8.00 -12.11
N LEU A 33 -21.38 8.46 -10.89
CA LEU A 33 -22.33 9.25 -10.10
C LEU A 33 -22.65 10.61 -10.73
N ALA A 34 -21.72 11.20 -11.49
CA ALA A 34 -21.95 12.46 -12.19
C ALA A 34 -22.87 12.33 -13.41
N GLU A 35 -22.99 11.13 -13.96
CA GLU A 35 -23.85 10.84 -15.11
C GLU A 35 -25.32 10.58 -14.71
N ILE A 36 -25.58 10.37 -13.41
CA ILE A 36 -26.94 10.15 -12.90
C ILE A 36 -27.73 11.47 -13.02
N PRO A 37 -28.82 11.51 -13.81
CA PRO A 37 -29.62 12.71 -13.95
C PRO A 37 -30.23 13.12 -12.61
N THR A 38 -30.21 14.42 -12.30
CA THR A 38 -30.97 14.93 -11.18
C THR A 38 -32.46 14.81 -11.47
N PRO A 39 -33.28 14.37 -10.49
CA PRO A 39 -34.71 14.27 -10.66
C PRO A 39 -35.29 15.62 -11.09
N ALA A 40 -35.88 15.68 -12.29
CA ALA A 40 -36.53 16.87 -12.79
C ALA A 40 -37.91 17.06 -12.14
N THR A 41 -38.32 18.31 -11.95
CA THR A 41 -39.70 18.64 -11.58
C THR A 41 -40.65 18.23 -12.70
N ILE A 42 -41.69 17.47 -12.37
CA ILE A 42 -42.77 17.09 -13.31
C ILE A 42 -43.83 18.21 -13.23
N PRO A 43 -43.93 19.10 -14.23
CA PRO A 43 -44.73 20.32 -14.13
C PRO A 43 -46.24 20.07 -13.97
N GLU A 44 -46.72 18.91 -14.40
CA GLU A 44 -48.13 18.51 -14.31
C GLU A 44 -48.52 17.95 -12.93
N TRP A 45 -47.53 17.66 -12.07
CA TRP A 45 -47.77 17.11 -10.74
C TRP A 45 -47.54 18.16 -9.66
N ALA A 46 -48.64 18.71 -9.13
CA ALA A 46 -48.62 19.76 -8.11
C ALA A 46 -49.29 19.32 -6.79
N GLY A 47 -48.98 20.03 -5.71
CA GLY A 47 -49.57 19.82 -4.38
C GLY A 47 -48.58 19.27 -3.35
N ARG A 48 -49.05 19.03 -2.12
CA ARG A 48 -48.21 18.63 -0.97
C ARG A 48 -47.37 17.37 -1.23
N SER A 49 -47.91 16.39 -1.94
CA SER A 49 -47.18 15.16 -2.28
C SER A 49 -46.06 15.40 -3.30
N ALA A 50 -46.28 16.28 -4.27
CA ALA A 50 -45.25 16.67 -5.23
C ALA A 50 -44.11 17.44 -4.54
N GLN A 51 -44.44 18.33 -3.61
CA GLN A 51 -43.43 19.03 -2.79
C GLN A 51 -42.61 18.05 -1.94
N ALA A 52 -43.26 17.13 -1.24
CA ALA A 52 -42.57 16.14 -0.40
C ALA A 52 -41.61 15.24 -1.21
N LEU A 53 -42.00 14.87 -2.44
CA LEU A 53 -41.12 14.16 -3.36
C LEU A 53 -39.95 15.04 -3.80
N ALA A 54 -40.19 16.28 -4.21
CA ALA A 54 -39.15 17.22 -4.63
C ALA A 54 -38.13 17.46 -3.52
N ASP A 55 -38.58 17.62 -2.27
CA ASP A 55 -37.70 17.78 -1.11
C ASP A 55 -36.85 16.51 -0.85
N ARG A 56 -37.45 15.32 -0.99
CA ARG A 56 -36.72 14.04 -0.85
C ARG A 56 -35.70 13.85 -1.97
N ALA A 57 -36.09 14.16 -3.20
CA ALA A 57 -35.23 14.16 -4.38
C ALA A 57 -34.04 15.13 -4.20
N GLY A 58 -34.29 16.34 -3.72
CA GLY A 58 -33.25 17.33 -3.44
C GLY A 58 -32.25 16.85 -2.38
N ARG A 59 -32.73 16.26 -1.27
CA ARG A 59 -31.84 15.66 -0.26
C ARG A 59 -31.01 14.50 -0.81
N ALA A 60 -31.61 13.62 -1.61
CA ALA A 60 -30.89 12.52 -2.24
C ALA A 60 -29.81 13.03 -3.22
N ALA A 61 -30.14 14.02 -4.05
CA ALA A 61 -29.19 14.65 -4.96
C ALA A 61 -28.03 15.33 -4.23
N ALA A 62 -28.30 16.02 -3.11
CA ALA A 62 -27.27 16.61 -2.27
C ALA A 62 -26.33 15.54 -1.67
N GLY A 63 -26.90 14.44 -1.15
CA GLY A 63 -26.13 13.30 -0.65
C GLY A 63 -25.22 12.69 -1.72
N LEU A 64 -25.76 12.42 -2.92
CA LEU A 64 -24.99 11.90 -4.04
C LEU A 64 -23.86 12.84 -4.48
N SER A 65 -24.10 14.15 -4.48
CA SER A 65 -23.04 15.13 -4.79
C SER A 65 -21.95 15.13 -3.73
N ALA A 66 -22.29 15.01 -2.45
CA ALA A 66 -21.31 14.91 -1.37
C ALA A 66 -20.49 13.60 -1.47
N THR A 67 -21.14 12.46 -1.73
CA THR A 67 -20.45 11.18 -1.96
C THR A 67 -19.51 11.25 -3.15
N ARG A 68 -19.93 11.87 -4.25
CA ARG A 68 -19.10 12.06 -5.44
C ARG A 68 -17.84 12.87 -5.10
N GLU A 69 -17.99 13.96 -4.35
CA GLU A 69 -16.86 14.80 -3.96
C GLU A 69 -15.90 14.06 -3.03
N ALA A 70 -16.42 13.33 -2.05
CA ALA A 70 -15.63 12.49 -1.17
C ALA A 70 -14.85 11.41 -1.93
N LEU A 71 -15.45 10.77 -2.94
CA LEU A 71 -14.78 9.77 -3.79
C LEU A 71 -13.67 10.37 -4.65
N ARG A 72 -13.85 11.59 -5.17
CA ARG A 72 -12.78 12.32 -5.89
C ARG A 72 -11.63 12.64 -4.96
N ALA A 73 -11.91 13.24 -3.80
CA ALA A 73 -10.90 13.54 -2.80
C ALA A 73 -10.15 12.27 -2.34
N ALA A 74 -10.85 11.16 -2.14
CA ALA A 74 -10.24 9.87 -1.79
C ALA A 74 -9.33 9.36 -2.92
N SER A 75 -9.75 9.49 -4.19
CA SER A 75 -8.92 9.10 -5.33
C SER A 75 -7.61 9.89 -5.39
N GLU A 76 -7.64 11.19 -5.15
CA GLU A 76 -6.46 12.06 -5.14
C GLU A 76 -5.50 11.71 -3.99
N VAL A 77 -6.04 11.45 -2.79
CA VAL A 77 -5.26 11.00 -1.64
C VAL A 77 -4.56 9.67 -1.93
N LEU A 78 -5.28 8.70 -2.50
CA LEU A 78 -4.74 7.38 -2.83
C LEU A 78 -3.70 7.45 -3.96
N GLU A 79 -3.92 8.26 -4.99
CA GLU A 79 -2.96 8.46 -6.09
C GLU A 79 -1.65 9.08 -5.58
N SER A 80 -1.76 10.10 -4.73
CA SER A 80 -0.60 10.69 -4.05
C SER A 80 0.15 9.65 -3.20
N TRP A 81 -0.58 8.84 -2.44
CA TRP A 81 0.02 7.78 -1.63
C TRP A 81 0.71 6.69 -2.48
N ALA A 82 0.12 6.30 -3.60
CA ALA A 82 0.75 5.35 -4.53
C ALA A 82 2.09 5.88 -5.07
N GLY A 83 2.17 7.19 -5.35
CA GLY A 83 3.42 7.87 -5.71
C GLY A 83 4.48 7.79 -4.62
N THR A 84 4.10 8.07 -3.36
CA THR A 84 4.99 7.95 -2.20
C THR A 84 5.47 6.51 -1.99
N LEU A 85 4.59 5.53 -2.10
CA LEU A 85 4.95 4.11 -2.01
C LEU A 85 5.99 3.70 -3.06
N LEU A 86 5.79 4.12 -4.31
CA LEU A 86 6.73 3.82 -5.40
C LEU A 86 8.11 4.44 -5.13
N ALA A 87 8.15 5.68 -4.65
CA ALA A 87 9.40 6.35 -4.29
C ALA A 87 10.11 5.65 -3.11
N ASN A 88 9.36 5.32 -2.04
CA ASN A 88 9.90 4.61 -0.88
C ASN A 88 10.44 3.23 -1.25
N ARG A 89 9.73 2.49 -2.11
CA ARG A 89 10.19 1.18 -2.59
C ARG A 89 11.50 1.27 -3.38
N ARG A 90 11.64 2.24 -4.29
CA ARG A 90 12.91 2.47 -5.01
C ARG A 90 14.05 2.76 -4.05
N ARG A 91 13.77 3.55 -3.00
CA ARG A 91 14.76 3.86 -1.96
C ARG A 91 15.12 2.63 -1.12
N ALA A 92 14.14 1.78 -0.79
CA ALA A 92 14.35 0.51 -0.11
C ALA A 92 15.25 -0.43 -0.93
N GLU A 93 15.01 -0.54 -2.24
CA GLU A 93 15.81 -1.37 -3.16
C GLU A 93 17.26 -0.85 -3.29
N ASP A 94 17.47 0.47 -3.25
CA ASP A 94 18.82 1.05 -3.20
C ASP A 94 19.54 0.76 -1.88
N LEU A 95 18.85 0.97 -0.75
CA LEU A 95 19.38 0.67 0.58
C LEU A 95 19.71 -0.81 0.75
N ASP A 96 18.91 -1.71 0.17
CA ASP A 96 19.19 -3.15 0.19
C ASP A 96 20.44 -3.54 -0.58
N ARG A 97 20.63 -2.99 -1.79
CA ARG A 97 21.88 -3.17 -2.54
C ARG A 97 23.08 -2.62 -1.76
N ARG A 98 22.95 -1.42 -1.17
CA ARG A 98 23.99 -0.81 -0.33
C ARG A 98 24.32 -1.66 0.89
N ALA A 99 23.31 -2.20 1.58
CA ALA A 99 23.50 -3.04 2.76
C ALA A 99 24.17 -4.37 2.39
N ALA A 100 23.74 -5.02 1.30
CA ALA A 100 24.38 -6.24 0.81
C ALA A 100 25.86 -6.01 0.44
N ASN A 101 26.19 -4.88 -0.18
CA ASN A 101 27.56 -4.49 -0.48
C ASN A 101 28.38 -4.21 0.80
N ALA A 102 27.82 -3.47 1.74
CA ALA A 102 28.47 -3.14 3.01
C ALA A 102 28.75 -4.39 3.83
N ARG A 103 27.81 -5.35 3.91
CA ARG A 103 28.02 -6.64 4.58
C ARG A 103 29.15 -7.45 3.97
N ARG A 104 29.24 -7.52 2.63
CA ARG A 104 30.36 -8.18 1.94
C ARG A 104 31.69 -7.48 2.23
N ALA A 105 31.71 -6.15 2.26
CA ALA A 105 32.91 -5.39 2.59
C ALA A 105 33.35 -5.60 4.05
N VAL A 106 32.41 -5.71 4.99
CA VAL A 106 32.72 -6.06 6.40
C VAL A 106 33.30 -7.46 6.49
N ALA A 107 32.74 -8.44 5.77
CA ALA A 107 33.28 -9.80 5.75
C ALA A 107 34.72 -9.83 5.24
N SER A 108 34.98 -9.22 4.07
CA SER A 108 36.33 -9.13 3.51
C SER A 108 37.31 -8.39 4.44
N ALA A 109 36.87 -7.32 5.11
CA ALA A 109 37.73 -6.60 6.04
C ALA A 109 38.02 -7.39 7.33
N ARG A 110 37.16 -8.34 7.72
CA ARG A 110 37.45 -9.28 8.82
C ARG A 110 38.52 -10.28 8.42
N ASP A 111 38.41 -10.83 7.21
CA ASP A 111 39.42 -11.75 6.67
C ASP A 111 40.79 -11.07 6.57
N ASP A 112 40.83 -9.79 6.14
CA ASP A 112 42.06 -8.99 6.12
C ASP A 112 42.68 -8.81 7.52
N VAL A 113 41.83 -8.62 8.55
CA VAL A 113 42.29 -8.51 9.94
C VAL A 113 42.86 -9.84 10.42
N GLU A 114 42.18 -10.96 10.18
CA GLU A 114 42.66 -12.30 10.55
C GLU A 114 44.00 -12.63 9.88
N GLN A 115 44.14 -12.30 8.60
CA GLN A 115 45.40 -12.46 7.89
C GLN A 115 46.50 -11.59 8.50
N ALA A 116 46.23 -10.31 8.77
CA ALA A 116 47.20 -9.41 9.37
C ALA A 116 47.59 -9.83 10.81
N GLU A 117 46.65 -10.38 11.59
CA GLU A 117 46.93 -10.95 12.90
C GLU A 117 47.88 -12.15 12.80
N THR A 118 47.67 -13.01 11.81
CA THR A 118 48.55 -14.13 11.51
C THR A 118 49.95 -13.64 11.12
N GLU A 119 50.07 -12.64 10.25
CA GLU A 119 51.36 -12.08 9.83
C GLU A 119 52.16 -11.49 11.00
N VAL A 120 51.50 -10.79 11.94
CA VAL A 120 52.16 -10.22 13.13
C VAL A 120 52.75 -11.30 14.03
N GLN A 121 52.11 -12.47 14.13
CA GLN A 121 52.64 -13.60 14.92
C GLN A 121 53.98 -14.10 14.39
N PHE A 122 54.18 -14.08 13.07
CA PHE A 122 55.43 -14.50 12.44
C PHE A 122 56.45 -13.37 12.28
N SER A 123 56.00 -12.12 12.24
CA SER A 123 56.87 -10.95 12.06
C SER A 123 56.29 -9.71 12.74
N PRO A 124 56.78 -9.33 13.94
CA PRO A 124 56.28 -8.17 14.67
C PRO A 124 56.38 -6.83 13.91
N VAL A 125 57.24 -6.73 12.90
CA VAL A 125 57.39 -5.51 12.08
C VAL A 125 56.12 -5.16 11.28
N THR A 126 55.21 -6.12 11.08
CA THR A 126 53.95 -5.92 10.34
C THR A 126 52.82 -5.37 11.22
N GLN A 127 53.08 -5.04 12.49
CA GLN A 127 52.09 -4.46 13.40
C GLN A 127 51.34 -3.22 12.88
N PRO A 128 51.96 -2.32 12.08
CA PRO A 128 51.24 -1.24 11.41
C PRO A 128 50.17 -1.71 10.41
N ASN A 129 50.39 -2.85 9.74
CA ASN A 129 49.43 -3.42 8.79
C ASN A 129 48.17 -3.91 9.52
N LEU A 130 48.34 -4.54 10.69
CA LEU A 130 47.22 -4.95 11.54
C LEU A 130 46.42 -3.74 12.03
N ALA A 131 47.09 -2.67 12.48
CA ALA A 131 46.41 -1.43 12.87
C ALA A 131 45.58 -0.85 11.72
N ALA A 132 46.16 -0.82 10.50
CA ALA A 132 45.46 -0.35 9.31
C ALA A 132 44.27 -1.25 8.92
N ALA A 133 44.41 -2.58 9.01
CA ALA A 133 43.32 -3.52 8.74
C ALA A 133 42.16 -3.34 9.74
N ARG A 134 42.46 -3.17 11.03
CA ARG A 134 41.45 -2.90 12.07
C ARG A 134 40.73 -1.57 11.83
N SER A 135 41.44 -0.53 11.44
CA SER A 135 40.83 0.75 11.07
C SER A 135 39.87 0.57 9.89
N ARG A 136 40.28 -0.12 8.82
CA ARG A 136 39.42 -0.39 7.67
C ARG A 136 38.17 -1.18 8.06
N LEU A 137 38.30 -2.19 8.92
CA LEU A 137 37.15 -2.95 9.42
C LEU A 137 36.16 -2.03 10.17
N ALA A 138 36.66 -1.17 11.06
CA ALA A 138 35.82 -0.21 11.78
C ALA A 138 35.08 0.74 10.81
N ASP A 139 35.76 1.24 9.78
CA ASP A 139 35.13 2.09 8.76
C ASP A 139 34.02 1.36 7.99
N ARG A 140 34.24 0.08 7.64
CA ARG A 140 33.20 -0.73 6.96
C ARG A 140 32.01 -1.03 7.86
N GLN A 141 32.24 -1.23 9.16
CA GLN A 141 31.17 -1.41 10.12
C GLN A 141 30.34 -0.14 10.26
N ASN A 142 30.98 1.02 10.36
CA ASN A 142 30.30 2.32 10.43
C ASN A 142 29.44 2.59 9.18
N GLU A 143 29.92 2.24 7.98
CA GLU A 143 29.14 2.37 6.76
C GLU A 143 27.91 1.44 6.75
N LEU A 144 28.07 0.18 7.20
CA LEU A 144 26.93 -0.73 7.33
C LEU A 144 25.88 -0.18 8.31
N ASP A 145 26.31 0.29 9.47
CA ASP A 145 25.42 0.85 10.50
C ASP A 145 24.69 2.10 10.00
N ARG A 146 25.37 2.93 9.19
CA ARG A 146 24.76 4.08 8.53
C ARG A 146 23.64 3.67 7.58
N VAL A 147 23.88 2.69 6.71
CA VAL A 147 22.84 2.18 5.78
C VAL A 147 21.65 1.59 6.53
N LEU A 148 21.90 0.83 7.60
CA LEU A 148 20.82 0.26 8.42
C LEU A 148 20.02 1.35 9.14
N THR A 149 20.66 2.43 9.57
CA THR A 149 19.99 3.58 10.18
C THR A 149 19.11 4.30 9.15
N GLU A 150 19.63 4.58 7.95
CA GLU A 150 18.86 5.18 6.86
C GLU A 150 17.64 4.34 6.48
N ALA A 151 17.74 3.00 6.54
CA ALA A 151 16.61 2.10 6.30
C ALA A 151 15.54 2.15 7.41
N ARG A 152 15.93 2.26 8.67
CA ARG A 152 15.00 2.46 9.80
C ARG A 152 14.34 3.84 9.76
N ASP A 153 15.06 4.86 9.32
CA ASP A 153 14.48 6.19 9.08
C ASP A 153 13.40 6.13 8.00
N LEU A 154 13.66 5.40 6.91
CA LEU A 154 12.67 5.19 5.84
C LEU A 154 11.43 4.46 6.35
N GLU A 155 11.59 3.41 7.14
CA GLU A 155 10.48 2.67 7.77
C GLU A 155 9.60 3.57 8.63
N ARG A 156 10.22 4.35 9.53
CA ARG A 156 9.50 5.31 10.39
C ARG A 156 8.76 6.36 9.58
N ALA A 157 9.40 6.92 8.56
CA ALA A 157 8.77 7.90 7.68
C ALA A 157 7.59 7.29 6.92
N HIS A 158 7.75 6.06 6.41
CA HIS A 158 6.68 5.35 5.70
C HIS A 158 5.48 5.08 6.61
N HIS A 159 5.67 4.61 7.85
CA HIS A 159 4.56 4.40 8.80
C HIS A 159 3.86 5.71 9.19
N ALA A 160 4.61 6.79 9.38
CA ALA A 160 4.04 8.11 9.68
C ALA A 160 3.16 8.61 8.53
N GLU A 161 3.62 8.49 7.27
CA GLU A 161 2.82 8.86 6.10
C GLU A 161 1.59 7.95 5.92
N ALA A 162 1.73 6.64 6.12
CA ALA A 162 0.60 5.72 6.06
C ALA A 162 -0.50 6.10 7.07
N THR A 163 -0.11 6.47 8.29
CA THR A 163 -1.04 6.94 9.34
C THR A 163 -1.76 8.22 8.89
N ARG A 164 -1.04 9.22 8.38
CA ARG A 164 -1.64 10.47 7.89
C ARG A 164 -2.59 10.24 6.73
N VAL A 165 -2.27 9.32 5.82
CA VAL A 165 -3.16 8.96 4.70
C VAL A 165 -4.43 8.30 5.23
N ALA A 166 -4.33 7.39 6.20
CA ALA A 166 -5.50 6.76 6.82
C ALA A 166 -6.40 7.77 7.54
N GLU A 167 -5.82 8.72 8.28
CA GLU A 167 -6.56 9.80 8.94
C GLU A 167 -7.29 10.68 7.92
N ARG A 168 -6.62 11.06 6.82
CA ARG A 168 -7.23 11.84 5.73
C ARG A 168 -8.40 11.11 5.08
N LEU A 169 -8.27 9.81 4.83
CA LEU A 169 -9.35 9.00 4.26
C LEU A 169 -10.54 8.86 5.22
N THR A 170 -10.28 8.71 6.52
CA THR A 170 -11.33 8.64 7.55
C THR A 170 -12.11 9.96 7.62
N ALA A 171 -11.42 11.09 7.62
CA ALA A 171 -12.05 12.42 7.64
C ALA A 171 -12.94 12.70 6.43
N LEU A 172 -12.68 12.06 5.27
CA LEU A 172 -13.54 12.15 4.08
C LEU A 172 -14.85 11.35 4.25
N GLY A 173 -14.86 10.32 5.08
CA GLY A 173 -16.04 9.50 5.38
C GLY A 173 -17.01 10.16 6.37
N ASP A 174 -16.50 10.95 7.32
CA ASP A 174 -17.29 11.54 8.41
C ASP A 174 -18.05 12.83 8.02
N GLY A 175 -17.76 13.42 6.86
CA GLY A 175 -18.27 14.74 6.46
C GLY A 175 -19.64 14.79 5.75
N GLY A 176 -20.32 13.67 5.53
CA GLY A 176 -21.58 13.62 4.79
C GLY A 176 -22.82 13.49 5.70
N PRO A 177 -23.90 14.28 5.50
CA PRO A 177 -25.19 13.96 6.11
C PRO A 177 -25.69 12.63 5.53
N SER A 178 -25.73 11.58 6.36
CA SER A 178 -26.19 10.24 6.00
C SER A 178 -27.72 10.13 6.04
N PRO A 179 -28.39 9.83 4.92
CA PRO A 179 -29.60 9.03 4.94
C PRO A 179 -29.20 7.58 4.62
N GLU A 180 -29.07 6.74 5.65
CA GLU A 180 -28.80 5.29 5.54
C GLU A 180 -27.59 4.96 4.64
N THR A 181 -26.40 5.10 5.21
CA THR A 181 -25.10 4.83 4.57
C THR A 181 -24.95 3.40 4.04
N PRO A 182 -24.41 3.20 2.83
CA PRO A 182 -23.69 1.99 2.50
C PRO A 182 -22.44 1.91 3.38
N ASP A 183 -22.21 0.73 3.93
CA ASP A 183 -21.23 0.44 4.98
C ASP A 183 -19.77 0.64 4.53
N LEU A 184 -19.21 1.83 4.81
CA LEU A 184 -17.77 2.12 4.67
C LEU A 184 -16.93 1.38 5.73
N ALA A 185 -17.52 1.00 6.87
CA ALA A 185 -16.87 0.11 7.82
C ALA A 185 -16.68 -1.28 7.22
N GLY A 186 -17.51 -1.69 6.26
CA GLY A 186 -17.33 -2.88 5.44
C GLY A 186 -16.07 -2.82 4.55
N ILE A 187 -15.68 -1.65 4.06
CA ILE A 187 -14.44 -1.48 3.26
C ILE A 187 -13.21 -1.51 4.17
N ALA A 188 -13.26 -0.85 5.33
CA ALA A 188 -12.19 -0.92 6.33
C ALA A 188 -12.04 -2.34 6.90
N THR A 189 -13.16 -3.00 7.20
CA THR A 189 -13.21 -4.41 7.60
C THR A 189 -12.70 -5.31 6.49
N HIS A 190 -13.00 -5.05 5.22
CA HIS A 190 -12.42 -5.79 4.12
C HIS A 190 -10.91 -5.57 3.99
N LEU A 191 -10.39 -4.36 4.19
CA LEU A 191 -8.94 -4.09 4.18
C LEU A 191 -8.21 -4.74 5.37
N GLU A 192 -8.81 -4.73 6.56
CA GLU A 192 -8.31 -5.45 7.73
C GLU A 192 -8.42 -6.97 7.54
N THR A 193 -9.50 -7.46 6.93
CA THR A 193 -9.68 -8.87 6.58
C THR A 193 -8.69 -9.31 5.50
N PHE A 194 -8.37 -8.48 4.51
CA PHE A 194 -7.30 -8.77 3.55
C PHE A 194 -5.92 -8.80 4.20
N SER A 195 -5.68 -7.94 5.21
CA SER A 195 -4.44 -7.97 6.01
C SER A 195 -4.37 -9.17 6.97
N ALA A 196 -5.50 -9.65 7.49
CA ALA A 196 -5.56 -10.80 8.40
C ALA A 196 -5.57 -12.15 7.64
N VAL A 197 -6.34 -12.27 6.57
CA VAL A 197 -6.41 -13.45 5.68
C VAL A 197 -5.10 -13.63 4.90
N GLY A 198 -4.36 -12.55 4.63
CA GLY A 198 -2.98 -12.64 4.11
C GLY A 198 -2.01 -13.37 5.05
N ARG A 199 -2.24 -13.34 6.38
CA ARG A 199 -1.43 -14.08 7.37
C ARG A 199 -1.85 -15.55 7.49
N GLU A 200 -3.14 -15.88 7.32
CA GLU A 200 -3.61 -17.28 7.36
C GLU A 200 -3.40 -18.03 6.05
N LEU A 201 -3.55 -17.39 4.89
CA LEU A 201 -3.27 -18.04 3.59
C LEU A 201 -1.79 -18.33 3.39
N GLY A 202 -0.89 -17.53 3.99
CA GLY A 202 0.55 -17.84 4.05
C GLY A 202 0.87 -19.14 4.81
N ALA A 203 0.03 -19.54 5.76
CA ALA A 203 0.18 -20.79 6.51
C ALA A 203 -0.44 -22.01 5.81
N ILE A 204 -1.47 -21.81 4.98
CA ILE A 204 -2.24 -22.90 4.33
C ILE A 204 -1.68 -23.23 2.92
N VAL A 205 -1.15 -22.24 2.18
CA VAL A 205 -0.55 -22.45 0.86
C VAL A 205 0.77 -23.22 0.93
N ALA A 206 1.42 -23.30 2.09
CA ALA A 206 2.60 -24.13 2.31
C ALA A 206 2.29 -25.66 2.35
N LYS A 207 1.03 -26.11 2.22
CA LYS A 207 0.71 -27.52 2.51
C LYS A 207 -0.27 -28.28 1.60
N THR A 208 -0.59 -27.83 0.38
CA THR A 208 -1.46 -28.69 -0.49
C THR A 208 -1.24 -28.50 -2.00
N PRO A 209 -1.06 -29.59 -2.79
CA PRO A 209 -0.90 -29.53 -4.24
C PRO A 209 -2.25 -29.42 -4.99
N ALA A 210 -2.21 -28.80 -6.16
CA ALA A 210 -3.38 -28.40 -6.96
C ALA A 210 -4.02 -29.54 -7.78
N VAL A 211 -5.36 -29.58 -7.81
CA VAL A 211 -6.18 -30.35 -8.78
C VAL A 211 -7.14 -29.36 -9.45
N PRO A 212 -7.35 -29.40 -10.79
CA PRO A 212 -8.24 -28.46 -11.47
C PRO A 212 -9.70 -28.92 -11.38
N VAL A 213 -10.59 -28.02 -10.94
CA VAL A 213 -12.04 -28.24 -10.92
C VAL A 213 -12.71 -27.28 -11.91
N THR A 214 -13.48 -27.85 -12.83
CA THR A 214 -14.37 -27.18 -13.80
C THR A 214 -15.52 -26.44 -13.07
N PRO A 215 -15.94 -25.24 -13.50
CA PRO A 215 -16.94 -24.47 -12.76
C PRO A 215 -18.38 -25.00 -12.98
N PRO A 216 -19.21 -25.10 -11.93
CA PRO A 216 -20.60 -25.46 -12.05
C PRO A 216 -21.49 -24.29 -12.44
N THR A 217 -22.57 -24.65 -13.11
CA THR A 217 -23.62 -23.84 -13.71
C THR A 217 -24.44 -23.10 -12.64
N GLY A 218 -24.45 -21.77 -12.66
CA GLY A 218 -25.28 -20.98 -11.75
C GLY A 218 -25.28 -19.47 -12.05
N ALA A 219 -26.49 -18.89 -12.04
CA ALA A 219 -26.90 -17.48 -12.06
C ALA A 219 -26.37 -16.51 -13.14
N VAL A 220 -25.17 -16.68 -13.69
CA VAL A 220 -24.61 -15.79 -14.73
C VAL A 220 -25.19 -16.09 -16.12
N GLY A 221 -25.69 -17.31 -16.35
CA GLY A 221 -26.34 -17.70 -17.61
C GLY A 221 -27.77 -17.14 -17.80
N ALA A 222 -28.43 -16.69 -16.73
CA ALA A 222 -29.79 -16.14 -16.82
C ALA A 222 -29.81 -14.65 -17.23
N PHE A 223 -28.71 -13.92 -16.99
CA PHE A 223 -28.62 -12.49 -17.34
C PHE A 223 -28.20 -12.26 -18.80
N ALA A 224 -27.44 -13.17 -19.40
CA ALA A 224 -27.07 -13.11 -20.82
C ALA A 224 -28.24 -13.41 -21.78
N ALA A 225 -29.29 -14.13 -21.34
CA ALA A 225 -30.48 -14.40 -22.14
C ALA A 225 -31.47 -13.22 -22.21
N ALA A 226 -31.39 -12.26 -21.28
CA ALA A 226 -32.31 -11.11 -21.22
C ALA A 226 -31.87 -9.90 -22.07
N LEU A 227 -30.63 -9.89 -22.58
CA LEU A 227 -30.05 -8.78 -23.36
C LEU A 227 -29.92 -9.08 -24.87
N GLY A 228 -30.48 -10.21 -25.36
CA GLY A 228 -30.30 -10.69 -26.73
C GLY A 228 -31.57 -10.95 -27.54
N GLY A 229 -32.66 -10.20 -27.32
CA GLY A 229 -33.96 -10.49 -27.93
C GLY A 229 -34.80 -9.29 -28.37
N ARG A 230 -34.38 -8.68 -29.49
CA ARG A 230 -35.08 -7.73 -30.40
C ARG A 230 -35.67 -6.44 -29.83
#